data_AF-A0A256ZJG1-F1
#
_entry.id   AF-A0A256ZJG1-F1
#
_cell.length_a   1.000
_cell.length_b   1.000
_cell.length_c   1.000
_cell.angle_alpha   90.00
_cell.angle_beta   90.00
_cell.angle_gamma   90.00
#
_symmetry.space_group_name_H-M   'P 1'
#
loop_
_entity.id
_entity.type
_entity.pdbx_description
1 polymer ?
#
loop_
_entity_poly.entity_id
_entity_poly.type
_entity_poly.pdbx_seq_one_letter_code
_entity_poly.pdbx_strand_id
1 'polypeptide(L)'
;MRAVFETILSLKEELNLKVTTVLSRAGHGIARLYGVLDRLRAVSPGSYYEELIVEDLLRPTSKIPGRVMTGSYDAVAIAPATANTVAKMAHGIADTLVTQAFSMAGKSGTPIVVLPSDHSEAVEAELPCTVDPEACRACPECPPELSCPQKAVYRLEDRTARIDLALCRGCEACVPLCPHGAISCWRKVVLRCRELDLANVRTLEAMPGVYVVRSEDELYEVLRRLLSG
;
A
#
# COMPACT_ATOMS: atom_id res chain seq x y z
N MET A 1 2.66 -1.88 -4.09
CA MET A 1 2.57 -0.50 -3.51
C MET A 1 3.30 0.52 -4.37
N ARG A 2 4.59 0.33 -4.71
CA ARG A 2 5.32 1.23 -5.62
C ARG A 2 4.66 1.32 -6.99
N ALA A 3 4.37 0.17 -7.62
CA ALA A 3 3.68 0.11 -8.91
C ALA A 3 2.30 0.79 -8.87
N VAL A 4 1.47 0.48 -7.87
CA VAL A 4 0.18 1.16 -7.64
C VAL A 4 0.33 2.69 -7.57
N PHE A 5 1.35 3.19 -6.88
CA PHE A 5 1.60 4.64 -6.83
C PHE A 5 1.88 5.21 -8.23
N GLU A 6 2.74 4.58 -9.02
CA GLU A 6 3.02 5.03 -10.39
C GLU A 6 1.76 4.99 -11.26
N THR A 7 0.96 3.92 -11.18
CA THR A 7 -0.31 3.78 -11.90
C THR A 7 -1.28 4.93 -11.61
N ILE A 8 -1.48 5.25 -10.34
CA ILE A 8 -2.39 6.34 -9.94
C ILE A 8 -1.83 7.70 -10.33
N LEU A 9 -0.51 7.91 -10.24
CA LEU A 9 0.14 9.14 -10.68
C LEU A 9 -0.04 9.35 -12.18
N SER A 10 0.20 8.32 -12.99
CA SER A 10 0.00 8.39 -14.45
C SER A 10 -1.46 8.66 -14.82
N LEU A 11 -2.43 7.99 -14.18
CA LEU A 11 -3.86 8.28 -14.39
C LEU A 11 -4.23 9.72 -14.03
N LYS A 12 -3.70 10.22 -12.91
CA LYS A 12 -3.94 11.59 -12.45
C LYS A 12 -3.48 12.60 -13.49
N GLU A 13 -2.26 12.43 -14.01
CA GLU A 13 -1.68 13.33 -15.00
C GLU A 13 -2.40 13.26 -16.34
N GLU A 14 -2.77 12.06 -16.78
CA GLU A 14 -3.44 11.85 -18.06
C GLU A 14 -4.87 12.38 -18.10
N LEU A 15 -5.66 12.11 -17.05
CA LEU A 15 -7.08 12.49 -16.98
C LEU A 15 -7.32 13.76 -16.17
N ASN A 16 -6.25 14.44 -15.72
CA ASN A 16 -6.29 15.64 -14.87
C ASN A 16 -7.17 15.46 -13.61
N LEU A 17 -7.00 14.33 -12.93
CA LEU A 17 -7.84 13.92 -11.80
C LEU A 17 -7.47 14.65 -10.50
N LYS A 18 -8.48 14.91 -9.67
CA LYS A 18 -8.28 15.20 -8.24
C LYS A 18 -8.32 13.90 -7.46
N VAL A 19 -7.26 13.63 -6.71
CA VAL A 19 -7.09 12.36 -6.00
C VAL A 19 -6.86 12.63 -4.52
N THR A 20 -7.80 12.24 -3.68
CA THR A 20 -7.63 12.19 -2.22
C THR A 20 -7.06 10.82 -1.83
N THR A 21 -5.91 10.82 -1.16
CA THR A 21 -5.28 9.59 -0.66
C THR A 21 -5.65 9.36 0.80
N VAL A 22 -6.15 8.16 1.11
CA VAL A 22 -6.46 7.73 2.48
C VAL A 22 -5.61 6.51 2.84
N LEU A 23 -4.88 6.60 3.94
CA LEU A 23 -4.07 5.50 4.48
C LEU A 23 -4.66 5.01 5.80
N SER A 24 -4.86 3.70 5.92
CA SER A 24 -5.01 3.07 7.24
C SER A 24 -3.70 3.22 8.03
N ARG A 25 -3.71 2.98 9.35
CA ARG A 25 -2.48 3.02 10.16
C ARG A 25 -1.39 2.08 9.63
N ALA A 26 -1.78 0.86 9.27
CA ALA A 26 -0.88 -0.11 8.65
C ALA A 26 -0.42 0.38 7.26
N GLY A 27 -1.34 0.93 6.46
CA GLY A 27 -1.04 1.51 5.16
C GLY A 27 -0.01 2.64 5.23
N HIS A 28 -0.06 3.49 6.26
CA HIS A 28 0.96 4.52 6.50
C HIS A 28 2.35 3.92 6.77
N GLY A 29 2.42 2.90 7.63
CA GLY A 29 3.67 2.19 7.91
C GLY A 29 4.26 1.51 6.66
N ILE A 30 3.42 0.86 5.86
CA ILE A 30 3.82 0.21 4.61
C ILE A 30 4.21 1.24 3.55
N ALA A 31 3.45 2.31 3.35
CA ALA A 31 3.80 3.38 2.42
C ALA A 31 5.19 3.98 2.75
N ARG A 32 5.48 4.15 4.04
CA ARG A 32 6.79 4.61 4.52
C ARG A 32 7.87 3.59 4.19
N LEU A 33 7.65 2.33 4.56
CA LEU A 33 8.62 1.24 4.37
C LEU A 33 8.99 1.05 2.89
N TYR A 34 8.03 1.26 1.99
CA TYR A 34 8.20 1.12 0.53
C TYR A 34 8.69 2.40 -0.16
N GLY A 35 9.04 3.46 0.58
CA GLY A 35 9.55 4.71 0.02
C GLY A 35 8.50 5.54 -0.75
N VAL A 36 7.23 5.22 -0.60
CA VAL A 36 6.11 5.88 -1.31
C VAL A 36 5.54 7.03 -0.50
N LEU A 37 5.58 6.98 0.83
CA LEU A 37 4.90 7.95 1.70
C LEU A 37 5.21 9.41 1.38
N ASP A 38 6.49 9.76 1.16
CA ASP A 38 6.88 11.14 0.84
C ASP A 38 6.45 11.57 -0.56
N ARG A 39 6.35 10.59 -1.48
CA ARG A 39 5.96 10.80 -2.87
C ARG A 39 4.45 10.95 -3.05
N LEU A 40 3.64 10.52 -2.07
CA LEU A 40 2.17 10.66 -2.12
C LEU A 40 1.70 12.10 -2.31
N ARG A 41 2.50 13.10 -1.92
CA ARG A 41 2.18 14.51 -2.18
C ARG A 41 2.14 14.88 -3.67
N ALA A 42 2.78 14.10 -4.55
CA ALA A 42 2.64 14.27 -5.99
C ALA A 42 1.23 13.90 -6.47
N VAL A 43 0.60 12.91 -5.83
CA VAL A 43 -0.77 12.50 -6.13
C VAL A 43 -1.80 13.37 -5.40
N SER A 44 -1.52 13.67 -4.13
CA SER A 44 -2.40 14.40 -3.22
C SER A 44 -1.65 15.54 -2.51
N PRO A 45 -1.48 16.71 -3.17
CA PRO A 45 -0.70 17.83 -2.63
C PRO A 45 -1.29 18.50 -1.37
N GLY A 46 -2.58 18.30 -1.08
CA GLY A 46 -3.27 18.85 0.10
C GLY A 46 -4.37 19.87 -0.20
N SER A 47 -4.66 20.14 -1.48
CA SER A 47 -5.81 20.93 -1.93
C SER A 47 -7.15 20.23 -1.66
N TYR A 48 -8.25 20.96 -1.87
CA TYR A 48 -9.61 20.40 -1.74
C TYR A 48 -9.85 19.28 -2.76
N TYR A 49 -10.20 18.09 -2.27
CA TYR A 49 -10.25 16.80 -3.02
C TYR A 49 -8.89 16.25 -3.47
N GLU A 50 -7.83 16.73 -2.84
CA GLU A 50 -6.46 16.25 -3.05
C GLU A 50 -5.73 16.07 -1.72
N GLU A 51 -6.49 15.74 -0.66
CA GLU A 51 -5.94 15.58 0.68
C GLU A 51 -5.16 14.26 0.84
N LEU A 52 -4.13 14.27 1.69
CA LEU A 52 -3.47 13.07 2.19
C LEU A 52 -3.90 12.86 3.65
N ILE A 53 -4.73 11.84 3.88
CA ILE A 53 -5.32 11.55 5.18
C ILE A 53 -4.76 10.24 5.71
N VAL A 54 -4.30 10.27 6.96
CA VAL A 54 -3.89 9.07 7.70
C VAL A 54 -4.89 8.84 8.81
N GLU A 55 -5.33 7.59 8.95
CA GLU A 55 -6.24 7.17 10.02
C GLU A 55 -5.64 7.41 11.40
N ASP A 56 -6.43 8.05 12.28
CA ASP A 56 -6.12 8.32 13.68
C ASP A 56 -7.20 7.69 14.58
N LEU A 57 -6.81 6.80 15.49
CA LEU A 57 -7.74 6.17 16.43
C LEU A 57 -8.32 7.14 17.45
N LEU A 58 -7.56 8.17 17.82
CA LEU A 58 -8.02 9.20 18.76
C LEU A 58 -8.96 10.19 18.08
N ARG A 59 -8.99 10.19 16.75
CA ARG A 59 -9.86 11.03 15.92
C ARG A 59 -10.48 10.19 14.80
N PRO A 60 -11.37 9.25 15.14
CA PRO A 60 -11.94 8.29 14.18
C PRO A 60 -12.89 8.94 13.17
N THR A 61 -13.25 10.21 13.37
CA THR A 61 -14.13 10.96 12.50
C THR A 61 -13.36 11.60 11.35
N SER A 62 -13.77 11.28 10.13
CA SER A 62 -13.25 11.87 8.90
C SER A 62 -14.40 12.36 8.02
N LYS A 63 -14.12 13.37 7.20
CA LYS A 63 -15.07 13.87 6.20
C LYS A 63 -15.21 12.90 5.01
N ILE A 64 -14.29 11.95 4.85
CA ILE A 64 -14.22 11.09 3.67
C ILE A 64 -15.45 10.18 3.52
N PRO A 65 -15.86 9.39 4.54
CA PRO A 65 -17.05 8.55 4.37
C PRO A 65 -18.29 9.37 4.02
N GLY A 66 -18.47 10.55 4.63
CA GLY A 66 -19.57 11.46 4.30
C GLY A 66 -19.53 11.94 2.85
N ARG A 67 -18.37 12.38 2.35
CA ARG A 67 -18.19 12.81 0.96
C ARG A 67 -18.45 11.68 -0.04
N VAL A 68 -17.98 10.47 0.25
CA VAL A 68 -18.25 9.28 -0.58
C VAL A 68 -19.76 9.01 -0.62
N MET A 69 -20.42 9.01 0.55
CA MET A 69 -21.86 8.78 0.66
C MET A 69 -22.70 9.81 -0.11
N THR A 70 -22.25 11.06 -0.18
CA THR A 70 -22.93 12.14 -0.94
C THR A 70 -22.57 12.17 -2.43
N GLY A 71 -21.82 11.18 -2.94
CA GLY A 71 -21.43 11.13 -4.35
C GLY A 71 -20.41 12.20 -4.74
N SER A 72 -19.60 12.69 -3.81
CA SER A 72 -18.56 13.71 -4.09
C SER A 72 -17.28 13.14 -4.73
N TYR A 73 -17.22 11.82 -4.94
CA TYR A 73 -16.15 11.14 -5.66
C TYR A 73 -16.77 10.28 -6.76
N ASP A 74 -16.19 10.34 -7.96
CA ASP A 74 -16.65 9.58 -9.14
C ASP A 74 -16.30 8.09 -9.04
N ALA A 75 -15.24 7.74 -8.32
CA ALA A 75 -14.85 6.37 -8.03
C ALA A 75 -14.07 6.27 -6.70
N VAL A 76 -14.06 5.08 -6.10
CA VAL A 76 -13.21 4.72 -4.95
C VAL A 76 -12.26 3.60 -5.34
N ALA A 77 -10.95 3.83 -5.22
CA ALA A 77 -9.94 2.79 -5.42
C ALA A 77 -9.35 2.34 -4.08
N ILE A 78 -9.25 1.03 -3.85
CA ILE A 78 -8.60 0.42 -2.69
C ILE A 78 -7.47 -0.47 -3.18
N ALA A 79 -6.27 0.11 -3.24
CA ALA A 79 -5.11 -0.55 -3.83
C ALA A 79 -3.80 -0.18 -3.09
N PRO A 80 -2.98 -1.17 -2.71
CA PRO A 80 -3.34 -2.57 -2.53
C PRO A 80 -4.27 -2.76 -1.31
N ALA A 81 -5.17 -3.74 -1.37
CA ALA A 81 -6.04 -4.16 -0.28
C ALA A 81 -5.50 -5.44 0.37
N THR A 82 -5.03 -5.35 1.62
CA THR A 82 -4.53 -6.54 2.37
C THR A 82 -5.64 -7.58 2.59
N ALA A 83 -5.30 -8.86 2.80
CA ALA A 83 -6.28 -9.88 3.21
C ALA A 83 -7.16 -9.45 4.39
N ASN A 84 -6.61 -8.75 5.38
CA ASN A 84 -7.39 -8.20 6.50
C ASN A 84 -8.40 -7.15 6.05
N THR A 85 -8.01 -6.23 5.16
CA THR A 85 -8.93 -5.24 4.59
C THR A 85 -10.02 -5.91 3.74
N VAL A 86 -9.64 -6.88 2.90
CA VAL A 86 -10.57 -7.64 2.05
C VAL A 86 -11.57 -8.43 2.90
N ALA A 87 -11.11 -9.14 3.93
CA ALA A 87 -11.98 -9.85 4.87
C ALA A 87 -12.96 -8.90 5.56
N LYS A 88 -12.49 -7.75 6.06
CA LYS A 88 -13.38 -6.76 6.67
C LYS A 88 -14.48 -6.30 5.72
N MET A 89 -14.13 -5.96 4.48
CA MET A 89 -15.09 -5.55 3.45
C MET A 89 -16.07 -6.68 3.10
N ALA A 90 -15.57 -7.90 2.89
CA ALA A 90 -16.37 -9.07 2.54
C ALA A 90 -17.41 -9.41 3.63
N HIS A 91 -17.08 -9.17 4.89
CA HIS A 91 -17.94 -9.44 6.05
C HIS A 91 -18.65 -8.18 6.59
N GLY A 92 -18.62 -7.07 5.85
CA GLY A 92 -19.35 -5.84 6.20
C GLY A 92 -18.81 -5.08 7.41
N ILE A 93 -17.58 -5.34 7.84
CA ILE A 93 -16.90 -4.63 8.93
C ILE A 93 -16.34 -3.31 8.39
N ALA A 94 -16.79 -2.19 8.97
CA ALA A 94 -16.43 -0.83 8.57
C ALA A 94 -15.76 -0.05 9.72
N ASP A 95 -14.68 -0.59 10.29
CA ASP A 95 -14.00 -0.06 11.49
C ASP A 95 -12.71 0.74 11.19
N THR A 96 -12.32 0.82 9.92
CA THR A 96 -11.20 1.64 9.42
C THR A 96 -11.70 2.67 8.41
N LEU A 97 -11.00 3.79 8.20
CA LEU A 97 -11.38 4.80 7.20
C LEU A 97 -11.54 4.19 5.80
N VAL A 98 -10.67 3.25 5.44
CA VAL A 98 -10.72 2.53 4.16
C VAL A 98 -12.01 1.71 4.04
N THR A 99 -12.32 0.88 5.06
CA THR A 99 -13.52 0.05 5.06
C THR A 99 -14.82 0.86 5.21
N GLN A 100 -14.76 2.02 5.86
CA GLN A 100 -15.88 2.97 5.90
C GLN A 100 -16.14 3.59 4.53
N ALA A 101 -15.08 4.01 3.82
CA ALA A 101 -15.19 4.52 2.45
C ALA A 101 -15.78 3.46 1.51
N PHE A 102 -15.32 2.20 1.61
CA PHE A 102 -15.91 1.06 0.89
C PHE A 102 -17.41 0.93 1.16
N SER A 103 -17.81 0.88 2.44
CA SER A 103 -19.21 0.72 2.82
C SER A 103 -20.08 1.88 2.34
N MET A 104 -19.58 3.12 2.40
CA MET A 104 -20.32 4.29 1.93
C MET A 104 -20.46 4.31 0.42
N ALA A 105 -19.42 3.93 -0.32
CA ALA A 105 -19.45 3.85 -1.79
C ALA A 105 -20.50 2.83 -2.25
N GLY A 106 -20.56 1.67 -1.60
CA GLY A 106 -21.59 0.66 -1.89
C GLY A 106 -23.02 1.16 -1.63
N LYS A 107 -23.21 2.07 -0.65
CA LYS A 107 -24.51 2.68 -0.35
C LYS A 107 -24.90 3.80 -1.31
N SER A 108 -23.93 4.60 -1.76
CA SER A 108 -24.15 5.71 -2.69
C SER A 108 -24.19 5.26 -4.16
N GLY A 109 -23.78 4.02 -4.45
CA GLY A 109 -23.62 3.54 -5.82
C GLY A 109 -22.35 4.04 -6.51
N THR A 110 -21.41 4.63 -5.75
CA THR A 110 -20.10 5.04 -6.29
C THR A 110 -19.30 3.79 -6.68
N PRO A 111 -18.81 3.68 -7.93
CA PRO A 111 -17.97 2.56 -8.37
C PRO A 111 -16.77 2.33 -7.47
N ILE A 112 -16.51 1.06 -7.13
CA ILE A 112 -15.39 0.68 -6.26
C ILE A 112 -14.44 -0.22 -7.04
N VAL A 113 -13.16 0.15 -7.12
CA VAL A 113 -12.11 -0.71 -7.70
C VAL A 113 -11.22 -1.21 -6.57
N VAL A 114 -11.04 -2.52 -6.45
CA VAL A 114 -10.25 -3.15 -5.39
C VAL A 114 -9.12 -3.97 -6.03
N LEU A 115 -7.87 -3.72 -5.61
CA LEU A 115 -6.72 -4.55 -5.97
C LEU A 115 -6.28 -5.34 -4.73
N PRO A 116 -6.73 -6.59 -4.53
CA PRO A 116 -6.29 -7.40 -3.41
C PRO A 116 -4.81 -7.73 -3.51
N SER A 117 -4.11 -7.69 -2.37
CA SER A 117 -2.73 -8.22 -2.27
C SER A 117 -2.70 -9.74 -2.50
N ASP A 118 -3.78 -10.42 -2.15
CA ASP A 118 -3.95 -11.87 -2.24
C ASP A 118 -5.08 -12.21 -3.24
N HIS A 119 -4.80 -12.16 -4.55
CA HIS A 119 -5.83 -12.27 -5.60
C HIS A 119 -5.76 -13.56 -6.45
N SER A 120 -4.75 -14.39 -6.24
CA SER A 120 -4.52 -15.67 -6.96
C SER A 120 -3.83 -16.69 -6.05
N GLU A 121 -3.81 -17.98 -6.45
CA GLU A 121 -3.16 -19.04 -5.66
C GLU A 121 -1.68 -18.72 -5.35
N ALA A 122 -1.01 -18.08 -6.30
CA ALA A 122 0.34 -17.58 -6.17
C ALA A 122 0.38 -16.10 -6.57
N VAL A 123 0.93 -15.27 -5.69
CA VAL A 123 1.14 -13.84 -5.94
C VAL A 123 2.62 -13.50 -5.79
N GLU A 124 3.11 -12.62 -6.65
CA GLU A 124 4.44 -12.06 -6.51
C GLU A 124 4.40 -10.88 -5.52
N ALA A 125 5.27 -10.93 -4.50
CA ALA A 125 5.42 -9.86 -3.53
C ALA A 125 6.87 -9.39 -3.48
N GLU A 126 7.07 -8.09 -3.34
CA GLU A 126 8.38 -7.50 -3.11
C GLU A 126 8.66 -7.43 -1.61
N LEU A 127 9.76 -8.04 -1.16
CA LEU A 127 10.18 -7.88 0.22
C LEU A 127 10.82 -6.50 0.44
N PRO A 128 10.61 -5.87 1.61
CA PRO A 128 11.33 -4.65 1.96
C PRO A 128 12.83 -4.91 2.08
N CYS A 129 13.60 -3.86 2.35
CA CYS A 129 15.03 -4.00 2.64
C CYS A 129 15.27 -4.96 3.81
N THR A 130 16.00 -6.04 3.56
CA THR A 130 16.33 -7.09 4.54
C THR A 130 17.81 -7.43 4.49
N VAL A 131 18.32 -7.97 5.60
CA VAL A 131 19.69 -8.49 5.70
C VAL A 131 19.61 -10.00 5.55
N ASP A 132 20.37 -10.56 4.61
CA ASP A 132 20.63 -11.98 4.49
C ASP A 132 21.61 -12.43 5.59
N PRO A 133 21.17 -13.28 6.54
CA PRO A 133 22.04 -13.77 7.61
C PRO A 133 23.23 -14.59 7.11
N GLU A 134 23.11 -15.28 5.98
CA GLU A 134 24.16 -16.15 5.44
C GLU A 134 25.29 -15.34 4.77
N ALA A 135 24.93 -14.22 4.14
CA ALA A 135 25.88 -13.30 3.52
C ALA A 135 26.51 -12.32 4.54
N CYS A 136 25.86 -12.07 5.69
CA CYS A 136 26.35 -11.14 6.70
C CYS A 136 27.61 -11.68 7.40
N ARG A 137 28.72 -10.92 7.34
CA ARG A 137 30.01 -11.32 7.94
C ARG A 137 30.33 -10.69 9.29
N ALA A 138 29.36 -10.05 9.94
CA ALA A 138 29.54 -9.46 11.27
C ALA A 138 30.78 -8.53 11.36
N CYS A 139 30.89 -7.63 10.37
CA CYS A 139 32.06 -6.80 10.14
C CYS A 139 32.40 -5.93 11.38
N PRO A 140 33.70 -5.64 11.63
CA PRO A 140 34.10 -4.73 12.70
C PRO A 140 33.42 -3.36 12.59
N GLU A 141 33.31 -2.84 11.35
CA GLU A 141 32.59 -1.62 11.02
C GLU A 141 31.52 -1.93 9.96
N CYS A 142 30.33 -1.36 10.11
CA CYS A 142 29.20 -1.58 9.22
C CYS A 142 28.83 -0.27 8.51
N PRO A 143 29.33 -0.01 7.28
CA PRO A 143 28.99 1.20 6.54
C PRO A 143 27.48 1.42 6.39
N PRO A 144 26.65 0.37 6.14
CA PRO A 144 25.19 0.53 6.13
C PRO A 144 24.57 1.05 7.43
N GLU A 145 25.12 0.67 8.60
CA GLU A 145 24.68 1.18 9.91
C GLU A 145 25.02 2.66 10.07
N LEU A 146 26.26 3.02 9.76
CA LEU A 146 26.78 4.38 9.95
C LEU A 146 26.14 5.40 8.99
N SER A 147 25.81 4.97 7.78
CA SER A 147 25.27 5.85 6.74
C SER A 147 23.73 5.82 6.64
N CYS A 148 23.03 4.99 7.41
CA CYS A 148 21.57 4.93 7.33
C CYS A 148 20.93 6.25 7.79
N PRO A 149 20.26 7.02 6.91
CA PRO A 149 19.70 8.32 7.28
C PRO A 149 18.61 8.22 8.35
N GLN A 150 17.95 7.07 8.41
CA GLN A 150 16.84 6.78 9.32
C GLN A 150 17.26 6.02 10.56
N LYS A 151 18.56 5.70 10.70
CA LYS A 151 19.10 4.83 11.77
C LYS A 151 18.34 3.50 11.88
N ALA A 152 17.86 3.00 10.75
CA ALA A 152 17.09 1.76 10.66
C ALA A 152 17.98 0.52 10.62
N VAL A 153 19.21 0.65 10.11
CA VAL A 153 20.20 -0.44 10.16
C VAL A 153 20.86 -0.41 11.54
N TYR A 154 20.84 -1.54 12.24
CA TYR A 154 21.46 -1.69 13.56
C TYR A 154 22.17 -3.04 13.67
N ARG A 155 23.15 -3.15 14.56
CA ARG A 155 23.82 -4.42 14.87
C ARG A 155 23.36 -5.03 16.20
N LEU A 156 23.31 -6.36 16.24
CA LEU A 156 23.12 -7.14 17.46
C LEU A 156 24.45 -7.33 18.21
N GLU A 157 24.40 -7.94 19.40
CA GLU A 157 25.59 -8.24 20.22
C GLU A 157 26.61 -9.12 19.49
N ASP A 158 26.13 -10.04 18.63
CA ASP A 158 26.98 -10.88 17.77
C ASP A 158 27.57 -10.14 16.56
N ARG A 159 27.32 -8.82 16.47
CA ARG A 159 27.69 -7.90 15.37
C ARG A 159 26.97 -8.15 14.05
N THR A 160 25.98 -9.05 13.99
CA THR A 160 25.18 -9.23 12.79
C THR A 160 24.25 -8.03 12.59
N ALA A 161 24.12 -7.58 11.34
CA ALA A 161 23.25 -6.46 11.01
C ALA A 161 21.79 -6.91 10.89
N ARG A 162 20.87 -6.03 11.28
CA ARG A 162 19.43 -6.13 11.10
C ARG A 162 18.87 -4.79 10.63
N ILE A 163 17.67 -4.81 10.08
CA ILE A 163 16.94 -3.62 9.64
C ILE A 163 15.65 -3.52 10.43
N ASP A 164 15.48 -2.43 11.16
CA ASP A 164 14.23 -2.08 11.80
C ASP A 164 13.25 -1.56 10.73
N LEU A 165 12.26 -2.39 10.40
CA LEU A 165 11.23 -2.05 9.42
C LEU A 165 10.33 -0.89 9.90
N ALA A 166 10.25 -0.63 11.20
CA ALA A 166 9.50 0.50 11.75
C ALA A 166 10.22 1.85 11.54
N LEU A 167 11.52 1.84 11.25
CA LEU A 167 12.33 3.03 10.95
C LEU A 167 12.72 3.12 9.47
N CYS A 168 12.88 1.99 8.79
CA CYS A 168 13.29 1.93 7.38
C CYS A 168 12.30 2.65 6.45
N ARG A 169 12.79 3.52 5.57
CA ARG A 169 11.97 4.25 4.58
C ARG A 169 12.16 3.77 3.13
N GLY A 170 12.82 2.63 2.92
CA GLY A 170 12.97 2.03 1.60
C GLY A 170 13.80 2.86 0.61
N CYS A 171 14.75 3.67 1.06
CA CYS A 171 15.58 4.51 0.17
C CYS A 171 16.74 3.77 -0.52
N GLU A 172 16.91 2.47 -0.25
CA GLU A 172 17.95 1.60 -0.83
C GLU A 172 19.42 2.01 -0.56
N ALA A 173 19.67 3.10 0.17
CA ALA A 173 21.01 3.64 0.43
C ALA A 173 21.98 2.62 1.08
N CYS A 174 21.45 1.65 1.82
CA CYS A 174 22.24 0.61 2.49
C CYS A 174 22.75 -0.49 1.53
N VAL A 175 22.10 -0.69 0.38
CA VAL A 175 22.43 -1.77 -0.58
C VAL A 175 23.85 -1.62 -1.13
N PRO A 176 24.23 -0.49 -1.77
CA PRO A 176 25.58 -0.35 -2.34
C PRO A 176 26.69 -0.24 -1.28
N LEU A 177 26.34 0.02 -0.02
CA LEU A 177 27.30 0.19 1.07
C LEU A 177 27.71 -1.12 1.74
N CYS A 178 27.00 -2.22 1.50
CA CYS A 178 27.34 -3.51 2.08
C CYS A 178 28.43 -4.20 1.24
N PRO A 179 29.68 -4.34 1.74
CA PRO A 179 30.77 -4.93 0.95
C PRO A 179 30.58 -6.42 0.64
N HIS A 180 29.68 -7.09 1.37
CA HIS A 180 29.38 -8.51 1.20
C HIS A 180 28.06 -8.76 0.46
N GLY A 181 27.37 -7.71 0.01
CA GLY A 181 26.07 -7.86 -0.66
C GLY A 181 24.98 -8.45 0.22
N ALA A 182 25.12 -8.36 1.56
CA ALA A 182 24.19 -8.97 2.49
C ALA A 182 22.86 -8.22 2.62
N ILE A 183 22.72 -7.02 2.04
CA ILE A 183 21.49 -6.24 2.10
C ILE A 183 20.85 -6.24 0.72
N SER A 184 19.58 -6.63 0.66
CA SER A 184 18.77 -6.57 -0.56
C SER A 184 17.43 -5.90 -0.27
N CYS A 185 16.94 -5.11 -1.21
CA CYS A 185 15.62 -4.51 -1.18
C CYS A 185 14.83 -4.97 -2.40
N TRP A 186 13.50 -5.11 -2.26
CA TRP A 186 12.56 -5.42 -3.35
C TRP A 186 12.78 -6.77 -4.01
N ARG A 187 13.37 -7.71 -3.27
CA ARG A 187 13.47 -9.09 -3.75
C ARG A 187 12.07 -9.66 -3.92
N LYS A 188 11.78 -10.12 -5.13
CA LYS A 188 10.52 -10.78 -5.48
C LYS A 188 10.47 -12.17 -4.85
N VAL A 189 9.36 -12.46 -4.20
CA VAL A 189 9.04 -13.78 -3.65
C VAL A 189 7.64 -14.17 -4.07
N VAL A 190 7.43 -15.47 -4.30
CA VAL A 190 6.11 -16.01 -4.59
C VAL A 190 5.47 -16.46 -3.28
N LEU A 191 4.35 -15.85 -2.93
CA LEU A 191 3.55 -16.22 -1.78
C LEU A 191 2.38 -17.08 -2.23
N ARG A 192 2.05 -18.11 -1.43
CA ARG A 192 0.84 -18.90 -1.64
C ARG A 192 -0.29 -18.34 -0.79
N CYS A 193 -1.37 -17.93 -1.45
CA CYS A 193 -2.54 -17.40 -0.75
C CYS A 193 -3.37 -18.56 -0.17
N ARG A 194 -3.99 -18.34 0.99
CA ARG A 194 -4.84 -19.36 1.62
C ARG A 194 -6.21 -19.34 0.96
N GLU A 195 -6.88 -20.48 0.96
CA GLU A 195 -8.24 -20.59 0.40
C GLU A 195 -9.23 -19.60 1.05
N LEU A 196 -9.06 -19.30 2.34
CA LEU A 196 -9.85 -18.29 3.04
C LEU A 196 -9.70 -16.89 2.43
N ASP A 197 -8.47 -16.51 2.03
CA ASP A 197 -8.20 -15.20 1.45
C ASP A 197 -8.86 -15.10 0.06
N LEU A 198 -8.72 -16.16 -0.75
CA LEU A 198 -9.37 -16.27 -2.07
C LEU A 198 -10.90 -16.27 -1.97
N ALA A 199 -11.46 -16.94 -0.96
CA ALA A 199 -12.91 -16.94 -0.73
C ALA A 199 -13.43 -15.55 -0.41
N ASN A 200 -12.72 -14.76 0.39
CA ASN A 200 -13.12 -13.37 0.67
C ASN A 200 -13.04 -12.48 -0.57
N VAL A 201 -12.05 -12.70 -1.45
CA VAL A 201 -11.97 -12.00 -2.75
C VAL A 201 -13.20 -12.32 -3.61
N ARG A 202 -13.57 -13.60 -3.72
CA ARG A 202 -14.78 -14.01 -4.47
C ARG A 202 -16.06 -13.40 -3.91
N THR A 203 -16.15 -13.21 -2.59
CA THR A 203 -17.26 -12.48 -1.98
C THR A 203 -17.33 -11.04 -2.46
N LEU A 204 -16.19 -10.34 -2.59
CA LEU A 204 -16.14 -8.98 -3.14
C LEU A 204 -16.51 -8.93 -4.63
N GLU A 205 -16.07 -9.92 -5.42
CA GLU A 205 -16.40 -10.02 -6.85
C GLU A 205 -17.91 -10.15 -7.10
N ALA A 206 -18.64 -10.76 -6.17
CA ALA A 206 -20.08 -10.90 -6.24
C ALA A 206 -20.86 -9.64 -5.82
N MET A 207 -20.18 -8.62 -5.28
CA MET A 207 -20.84 -7.39 -4.82
C MET A 207 -21.13 -6.43 -5.99
N PRO A 208 -22.38 -5.93 -6.13
CA PRO A 208 -22.71 -4.95 -7.16
C PRO A 208 -21.87 -3.67 -7.04
N GLY A 209 -21.36 -3.16 -8.16
CA GLY A 209 -20.56 -1.94 -8.20
C GLY A 209 -19.11 -2.09 -7.73
N VAL A 210 -18.69 -3.31 -7.36
CA VAL A 210 -17.30 -3.63 -7.00
C VAL A 210 -16.59 -4.30 -8.17
N TYR A 211 -15.45 -3.73 -8.57
CA TYR A 211 -14.56 -4.23 -9.61
C TYR A 211 -13.27 -4.71 -8.95
N VAL A 212 -13.11 -6.03 -8.85
CA VAL A 212 -11.86 -6.62 -8.37
C VAL A 212 -10.89 -6.77 -9.53
N VAL A 213 -9.69 -6.20 -9.37
CA VAL A 213 -8.59 -6.26 -10.33
C VAL A 213 -7.43 -7.07 -9.74
N ARG A 214 -6.60 -7.65 -10.61
CA ARG A 214 -5.49 -8.56 -10.22
C ARG A 214 -4.11 -7.99 -10.50
N SER A 215 -4.01 -6.89 -11.25
CA SER A 215 -2.75 -6.23 -11.54
C SER A 215 -2.91 -4.71 -11.52
N GLU A 216 -1.78 -4.03 -11.46
CA GLU A 216 -1.72 -2.58 -11.65
C GLU A 216 -2.18 -2.14 -13.05
N ASP A 217 -1.99 -2.98 -14.07
CA ASP A 217 -2.48 -2.71 -15.43
C ASP A 217 -4.01 -2.80 -15.50
N GLU A 218 -4.61 -3.83 -14.88
CA GLU A 218 -6.07 -3.93 -14.78
C GLU A 218 -6.65 -2.79 -13.94
N LEU A 219 -5.96 -2.39 -12.85
CA LEU A 219 -6.33 -1.22 -12.05
C LEU A 219 -6.38 0.04 -12.92
N TYR A 220 -5.35 0.25 -13.74
CA TYR A 220 -5.26 1.36 -14.67
C TYR A 220 -6.43 1.36 -15.65
N GLU A 221 -6.65 0.25 -16.36
CA GLU A 221 -7.67 0.13 -17.41
C GLU A 221 -9.09 0.33 -16.87
N VAL A 222 -9.41 -0.29 -15.72
CA VAL A 222 -10.74 -0.20 -15.11
C VAL A 222 -10.99 1.21 -14.60
N LEU A 223 -10.04 1.83 -13.91
CA LEU A 223 -10.20 3.22 -13.44
C LEU A 223 -10.33 4.19 -14.61
N ARG A 224 -9.49 4.05 -15.64
CA ARG A 224 -9.58 4.85 -16.86
C ARG A 224 -10.96 4.74 -17.48
N ARG A 225 -11.49 3.53 -17.66
CA ARG A 225 -12.83 3.31 -18.22
C ARG A 225 -13.94 3.96 -17.40
N LEU A 226 -13.85 3.91 -16.07
CA LEU A 226 -14.84 4.48 -15.18
C LEU A 226 -14.79 6.01 -15.12
N LEU A 227 -13.62 6.61 -15.32
CA LEU A 227 -13.37 8.05 -15.15
C LEU A 227 -13.27 8.83 -16.47
N SER A 228 -13.23 8.15 -17.61
CA SER A 228 -13.22 8.80 -18.95
C SER A 228 -14.62 9.11 -19.49
N GLY A 229 -15.65 8.95 -18.66
CA GLY A 229 -17.06 9.17 -19.00
C GLY A 229 -17.54 10.60 -18.74
#